data_AF-A0A2S3Z9E6-F1
#
_entry.id   AF-A0A2S3Z9E6-F1
#
_cell.length_a   1.000
_cell.length_b   1.000
_cell.length_c   1.000
_cell.angle_alpha   90.00
_cell.angle_beta   90.00
_cell.angle_gamma   90.00
#
_symmetry.space_group_name_H-M   'P 1'
#
loop_
_entity.id
_entity.type
_entity.pdbx_description
1 polymer ?
#
loop_
_entity_poly.entity_id
_entity_poly.type
_entity_poly.pdbx_seq_one_letter_code
_entity_poly.pdbx_strand_id
1 'polypeptide(L)'
;MAGKSAGRSGSRWRTLCKNQKAKGLVCWLCGQPIDYKLKSPHVDSFTVDHVKSWKHHPELREDPANLASAHRRCNSSKGAGAAKPGLGNLSEEW
;
A
#
# COMPACT_ATOMS: atom_id res chain seq x y z
N MET A 1 26.21 2.23 5.39
CA MET A 1 25.35 1.98 4.21
C MET A 1 24.24 1.00 4.58
N ALA A 2 23.12 1.48 5.15
CA ALA A 2 22.00 0.61 5.51
C ALA A 2 21.31 0.12 4.22
N GLY A 3 21.30 -1.20 4.00
CA GLY A 3 20.84 -1.82 2.76
C GLY A 3 19.40 -1.47 2.39
N LYS A 4 19.16 -1.32 1.08
CA LYS A 4 17.91 -0.92 0.38
C LYS A 4 16.65 -1.77 0.68
N SER A 5 16.70 -2.68 1.66
CA SER A 5 15.66 -3.67 1.97
C SER A 5 15.27 -3.71 3.44
N ALA A 6 15.88 -2.89 4.31
CA ALA A 6 15.86 -3.02 5.77
C ALA A 6 14.48 -2.78 6.42
N GLY A 7 13.52 -3.71 6.24
CA GLY A 7 12.25 -3.75 6.97
C GLY A 7 10.99 -4.06 6.13
N ARG A 8 11.13 -4.65 4.94
CA ARG A 8 10.01 -5.36 4.24
C ARG A 8 10.08 -6.89 4.44
N SER A 9 11.09 -7.35 5.19
CA SER A 9 11.48 -8.77 5.27
C SER A 9 11.43 -9.34 6.69
N GLY A 10 11.17 -8.50 7.70
CA GLY A 10 11.16 -8.89 9.12
C GLY A 10 9.88 -9.60 9.56
N SER A 11 9.97 -10.35 10.66
CA SER A 11 8.81 -11.01 11.29
C SER A 11 7.74 -9.99 11.69
N ARG A 12 8.17 -8.84 12.25
CA ARG A 12 7.30 -7.72 12.63
C ARG A 12 6.46 -7.22 11.45
N TRP A 13 7.09 -7.00 10.29
CA TRP A 13 6.39 -6.59 9.07
C TRP A 13 5.33 -7.60 8.63
N ARG A 14 5.63 -8.90 8.67
CA ARG A 14 4.65 -9.96 8.35
C ARG A 14 3.46 -9.92 9.30
N THR A 15 3.68 -9.71 10.59
CA THR A 15 2.62 -9.56 11.60
C THR A 15 1.76 -8.33 11.31
N LEU A 16 2.38 -7.18 11.03
CA LEU A 16 1.66 -5.95 10.67
C LEU A 16 0.80 -6.15 9.42
N CYS A 17 1.35 -6.79 8.38
CA CYS A 17 0.59 -7.12 7.17
C CYS A 17 -0.59 -8.04 7.45
N LYS A 18 -0.41 -9.06 8.30
CA LYS A 18 -1.49 -9.98 8.69
C LYS A 18 -2.57 -9.25 9.48
N ASN A 19 -2.19 -8.40 10.44
CA ASN A 19 -3.12 -7.59 11.23
C ASN A 19 -3.90 -6.62 10.35
N GLN A 20 -3.22 -5.94 9.42
CA GLN A 20 -3.87 -5.04 8.47
C GLN A 20 -4.82 -5.80 7.52
N LYS A 21 -4.42 -6.99 7.05
CA LYS A 21 -5.27 -7.87 6.24
C LYS A 21 -6.51 -8.31 7.01
N ALA A 22 -6.37 -8.62 8.29
CA ALA A 22 -7.47 -9.07 9.15
C ALA A 22 -8.53 -7.99 9.40
N LYS A 23 -8.18 -6.69 9.29
CA LYS A 23 -9.15 -5.59 9.42
C LYS A 23 -10.19 -5.58 8.30
N GLY A 24 -9.91 -6.21 7.15
CA GLY A 24 -10.89 -6.31 6.05
C GLY A 24 -11.30 -4.97 5.43
N LEU A 25 -10.45 -3.93 5.53
CA LEU A 25 -10.80 -2.58 5.07
C LEU A 25 -10.89 -2.49 3.54
N VAL A 26 -11.62 -1.49 3.05
CA VAL A 26 -11.65 -1.11 1.63
C VAL A 26 -10.33 -0.46 1.20
N CYS A 27 -10.12 -0.34 -0.10
CA CYS A 27 -8.95 0.33 -0.65
C CYS A 27 -8.98 1.82 -0.33
N TRP A 28 -7.97 2.32 0.37
CA TRP A 28 -7.92 3.72 0.76
C TRP A 28 -7.67 4.69 -0.41
N LEU A 29 -7.17 4.18 -1.54
CA LEU A 29 -6.86 4.98 -2.74
C LEU A 29 -8.07 5.18 -3.65
N CYS A 30 -8.86 4.13 -3.87
CA CYS A 30 -10.01 4.17 -4.79
C CYS A 30 -11.36 4.00 -4.09
N GLY A 31 -11.37 3.73 -2.78
CA GLY A 31 -12.59 3.49 -1.99
C GLY A 31 -13.29 2.15 -2.27
N GLN A 32 -12.82 1.36 -3.24
CA GLN A 32 -13.46 0.10 -3.62
C GLN A 32 -13.12 -1.05 -2.67
N PRO A 33 -14.01 -2.04 -2.48
CA PRO A 33 -13.72 -3.21 -1.66
C PRO A 33 -12.55 -4.01 -2.24
N ILE A 34 -11.74 -4.60 -1.36
CA ILE A 34 -10.62 -5.47 -1.74
C ILE A 34 -11.06 -6.91 -1.58
N ASP A 35 -10.82 -7.74 -2.60
CA ASP A 35 -11.00 -9.18 -2.47
C ASP A 35 -9.78 -9.79 -1.77
N TYR A 36 -9.99 -10.20 -0.52
CA TYR A 36 -8.97 -10.81 0.34
C TYR A 36 -8.71 -12.29 0.05
N LYS A 37 -9.58 -12.94 -0.75
CA LYS A 37 -9.41 -14.32 -1.24
C LYS A 37 -8.41 -14.38 -2.38
N LEU A 38 -8.28 -13.30 -3.16
CA LEU A 38 -7.27 -13.19 -4.21
C LEU A 38 -5.86 -13.23 -3.63
N LYS A 39 -5.02 -14.08 -4.22
CA LYS A 39 -3.60 -14.19 -3.88
C LYS A 39 -2.79 -13.20 -4.73
N SER A 40 -1.72 -12.64 -4.14
CA SER A 40 -0.70 -11.93 -4.90
C SER A 40 -0.08 -12.89 -5.93
N PRO A 41 0.18 -12.46 -7.18
CA PRO A 41 0.32 -11.08 -7.67
C PRO A 41 -0.92 -10.47 -8.35
N HIS A 42 -2.14 -10.95 -8.08
CA HIS A 42 -3.34 -10.41 -8.73
C HIS A 42 -3.50 -8.89 -8.54
N VAL A 43 -3.98 -8.19 -9.57
CA VAL A 43 -4.11 -6.72 -9.60
C VAL A 43 -5.05 -6.18 -8.51
N ASP A 44 -6.15 -6.89 -8.25
CA ASP A 44 -7.10 -6.58 -7.17
C ASP A 44 -6.80 -7.32 -5.86
N SER A 45 -5.65 -8.00 -5.75
CA SER A 45 -5.25 -8.57 -4.46
C SER A 45 -4.90 -7.49 -3.45
N PHE A 46 -5.13 -7.82 -2.19
CA PHE A 46 -4.72 -7.00 -1.06
C PHE A 46 -3.21 -6.78 -1.01
N THR A 47 -2.82 -5.52 -0.85
CA THR A 47 -1.47 -5.11 -0.51
C THR A 47 -1.49 -4.07 0.61
N VAL A 48 -0.45 -4.06 1.43
CA VAL A 48 -0.24 -3.01 2.41
C VAL A 48 0.49 -1.86 1.73
N ASP A 49 -0.07 -0.67 1.86
CA ASP A 49 0.52 0.57 1.39
C ASP A 49 0.84 1.48 2.57
N HIS A 50 1.86 2.32 2.40
CA HIS A 50 2.26 3.33 3.38
C HIS A 50 1.58 4.65 3.03
N VAL A 51 0.76 5.20 3.93
CA VAL A 51 0.08 6.49 3.73
C VAL A 51 1.12 7.59 3.47
N LYS A 52 2.15 7.65 4.33
CA LYS A 52 3.35 8.46 4.14
C LYS A 52 4.49 7.61 3.61
N SER A 53 5.09 8.06 2.50
CA SER A 53 6.22 7.38 1.86
C SER A 53 7.38 7.20 2.84
N TRP A 54 7.88 5.95 2.94
CA TRP A 54 9.07 5.63 3.74
C TRP A 54 10.25 6.55 3.40
N LYS A 55 10.47 6.90 2.13
CA LYS A 55 11.59 7.76 1.72
C LYS A 55 11.70 9.07 2.52
N HIS A 56 10.56 9.65 2.91
CA HIS A 56 10.49 10.89 3.68
C HIS A 56 10.27 10.65 5.17
N HIS A 57 9.65 9.53 5.55
CA HIS A 57 9.31 9.18 6.93
C HIS A 57 9.75 7.75 7.28
N PRO A 58 11.06 7.52 7.47
CA PRO A 58 11.57 6.20 7.83
C PRO A 58 11.09 5.73 9.21
N GLU A 59 10.83 6.64 10.14
CA GLU A 59 10.30 6.31 11.46
C GLU A 59 8.87 5.74 11.43
N LEU A 60 8.06 6.12 10.44
CA LEU A 60 6.66 5.67 10.30
C LEU A 60 6.50 4.39 9.48
N ARG A 61 7.62 3.72 9.15
CA ARG A 61 7.62 2.56 8.25
C ARG A 61 6.90 1.35 8.82
N GLU A 62 7.05 1.10 10.12
CA GLU A 62 6.42 -0.01 10.85
C GLU A 62 5.33 0.47 11.80
N ASP A 63 4.88 1.71 11.61
CA ASP A 63 3.81 2.30 12.38
C ASP A 63 2.46 1.83 11.82
N PRO A 64 1.62 1.13 12.62
CA PRO A 64 0.34 0.60 12.14
C PRO A 64 -0.68 1.67 11.79
N ALA A 65 -0.51 2.93 12.21
CA ALA A 65 -1.35 4.04 11.81
C ALA A 65 -0.96 4.59 10.43
N ASN A 66 0.29 4.40 10.01
CA ASN A 66 0.77 4.73 8.66
C ASN A 66 0.51 3.63 7.62
N LEU A 67 -0.01 2.46 8.03
CA LEU A 67 -0.32 1.35 7.13
C LEU A 67 -1.79 1.35 6.73
N ALA A 68 -2.04 1.27 5.42
CA ALA A 68 -3.37 1.24 4.85
C ALA A 68 -3.55 0.07 3.87
N SER A 69 -4.81 -0.35 3.70
CA SER A 69 -5.20 -1.42 2.78
C SER A 69 -5.39 -0.87 1.37
N ALA A 70 -4.66 -1.39 0.38
CA ALA A 70 -4.79 -0.98 -1.01
C ALA A 70 -4.76 -2.17 -1.97
N HIS A 71 -5.45 -2.06 -3.11
CA HIS A 71 -5.25 -3.01 -4.21
C HIS A 71 -3.82 -2.92 -4.73
N ARG A 72 -3.28 -4.03 -5.23
CA ARG A 72 -1.96 -4.06 -5.87
C ARG A 72 -1.85 -3.06 -7.02
N ARG A 73 -2.89 -2.95 -7.87
CA ARG A 73 -2.90 -2.00 -9.00
C ARG A 73 -2.84 -0.54 -8.52
N CYS A 74 -3.61 -0.20 -7.49
CA CYS A 74 -3.69 1.16 -6.97
C CYS A 74 -2.38 1.55 -6.29
N ASN A 75 -1.83 0.64 -5.48
CA ASN A 75 -0.54 0.81 -4.83
C ASN A 75 0.59 0.97 -5.87
N SER A 76 0.60 0.13 -6.91
CA SER A 76 1.57 0.22 -8.00
C SER A 76 1.45 1.52 -8.80
N SER A 77 0.22 2.02 -9.02
CA SER A 77 -0.05 3.27 -9.73
C SER A 77 0.38 4.51 -8.92
N LYS A 78 0.20 4.48 -7.60
CA LYS A 78 0.68 5.54 -6.69
C LYS A 78 2.21 5.61 -6.65
N GLY A 79 2.86 4.45 -6.54
CA GLY A 79 4.32 4.37 -6.40
C GLY A 79 4.83 5.10 -5.15
N ALA A 80 5.97 5.79 -5.26
CA ALA A 80 6.55 6.56 -4.15
C ALA A 80 5.93 7.96 -3.97
N GLY A 81 4.99 8.34 -4.84
CA GLY A 81 4.31 9.64 -4.81
C GLY A 81 3.19 9.72 -3.77
N ALA A 82 2.68 10.94 -3.57
CA ALA A 82 1.48 11.15 -2.77
C ALA A 82 0.28 10.48 -3.44
N ALA A 83 -0.67 9.96 -2.63
CA ALA A 83 -1.94 9.49 -3.15
C ALA A 83 -2.63 10.65 -3.89
N LYS A 84 -2.80 10.50 -5.20
CA LYS A 84 -3.50 11.50 -6.00
C LYS A 84 -4.95 11.51 -5.50
N PRO A 85 -5.48 12.63 -4.97
CA PRO A 85 -6.90 12.72 -4.66
C PRO A 85 -7.67 12.44 -5.94
N GLY A 86 -8.56 11.46 -5.90
CA GLY A 86 -9.26 10.97 -7.08
C GLY A 86 -10.12 12.07 -7.69
N LEU A 87 -9.66 12.65 -8.80
CA LEU A 87 -10.51 13.29 -9.78
C LEU A 87 -9.83 13.36 -11.15
N GLY A 88 -10.43 12.65 -12.11
CA GLY A 88 -10.31 12.92 -13.55
C GLY A 88 -9.17 12.25 -14.28
N ASN A 89 -9.53 11.46 -15.31
CA ASN A 89 -8.60 11.06 -16.36
C ASN A 89 -7.81 12.28 -16.88
N LEU A 90 -6.51 12.13 -17.07
CA LEU A 90 -5.86 12.80 -18.18
C LEU A 90 -5.52 11.67 -19.16
N SER A 91 -6.43 11.47 -20.10
CA SER A 91 -6.11 10.80 -21.35
C SER A 91 -4.82 11.41 -21.89
N GLU A 92 -3.88 10.56 -22.28
CA GLU A 92 -2.81 10.95 -23.19
C GLU A 92 -3.47 11.48 -24.47
N GLU A 93 -3.05 12.65 -25.00
CA GLU A 93 -3.19 13.05 -26.42
C GLU A 93 -2.67 14.50 -26.67
N TRP A 94 -1.37 14.62 -26.96
CA TRP A 94 -0.77 15.18 -28.19
C TRP A 94 0.76 15.27 -28.01
#